data_AF-A0A3R6GZZ7-F1
#
_entry.id   AF-A0A3R6GZZ7-F1
#
_cell.length_a   1.000
_cell.length_b   1.000
_cell.length_c   1.000
_cell.angle_alpha   90.00
_cell.angle_beta   90.00
_cell.angle_gamma   90.00
#
_symmetry.space_group_name_H-M   'P 1'
#
loop_
_entity.id
_entity.type
_entity.pdbx_description
1 polymer ?
#
loop_
_entity_poly.entity_id
_entity_poly.type
_entity_poly.pdbx_seq_one_letter_code
_entity_poly.pdbx_strand_id
1 'polypeptide(L)'
;MHLNTKKIAFAGVMLALTEVGIALGSVIETNTLFLLAAASFFVGIVIQEFGLKSGAGFLLAGILLGIFLSPNKLYVVSYAFMGFYILIIETIWHFSGRASGWIRSRNFFWLMKYLVFNVLYIPGLIYFWSMLSEKKAAKGIMLMSVVFGQFILFVFDKTYEYAMGKIWKENRHKFGF
;
A
#
# COMPACT_ATOMS: atom_id res chain seq x y z
N MET A 1 -8.02 23.10 -22.39
CA MET A 1 -7.37 21.79 -22.68
C MET A 1 -6.05 21.76 -21.92
N HIS A 2 -5.75 20.74 -21.08
CA HIS A 2 -4.40 20.38 -20.53
C HIS A 2 -4.46 19.50 -19.25
N LEU A 3 -5.62 19.35 -18.59
CA LEU A 3 -5.72 18.59 -17.33
C LEU A 3 -5.45 17.08 -17.46
N ASN A 4 -5.68 16.46 -18.62
CA ASN A 4 -5.47 15.02 -18.78
C ASN A 4 -3.99 14.65 -19.06
N THR A 5 -3.28 15.50 -19.80
CA THR A 5 -1.87 15.26 -20.15
C THR A 5 -0.97 15.37 -18.91
N LYS A 6 -1.21 16.37 -18.03
CA LYS A 6 -0.46 16.52 -16.78
C LYS A 6 -0.67 15.32 -15.84
N LYS A 7 -1.89 14.78 -15.79
CA LYS A 7 -2.23 13.58 -15.01
C LYS A 7 -1.43 12.36 -15.47
N ILE A 8 -1.43 12.10 -16.77
CA ILE A 8 -0.73 10.97 -17.37
C ILE A 8 0.79 11.11 -17.18
N ALA A 9 1.35 12.30 -17.41
CA ALA A 9 2.78 12.54 -17.24
C ALA A 9 3.22 12.36 -15.78
N PHE A 10 2.50 12.95 -14.83
CA PHE A 10 2.81 12.80 -13.41
C PHE A 10 2.66 11.34 -12.95
N ALA A 11 1.57 10.66 -13.33
CA ALA A 11 1.37 9.25 -13.01
C ALA A 11 2.49 8.37 -13.63
N GLY A 12 2.94 8.67 -14.85
CA GLY A 12 4.05 7.97 -15.48
C GLY A 12 5.37 8.12 -14.72
N VAL A 13 5.70 9.33 -14.26
CA VAL A 13 6.90 9.58 -13.45
C VAL A 13 6.81 8.87 -12.10
N MET A 14 5.68 8.97 -11.41
CA MET A 14 5.47 8.26 -10.14
C MET A 14 5.57 6.75 -10.32
N LEU A 15 5.07 6.22 -11.44
CA LEU A 15 5.14 4.81 -11.74
C LEU A 15 6.58 4.35 -11.99
N ALA A 16 7.37 5.14 -12.73
CA ALA A 16 8.78 4.85 -12.92
C ALA A 16 9.53 4.82 -11.57
N LEU A 17 9.23 5.75 -10.66
CA LEU A 17 9.80 5.75 -9.30
C LEU A 17 9.37 4.53 -8.48
N THR A 18 8.11 4.10 -8.60
CA THR A 18 7.61 2.85 -8.00
C THR A 18 8.44 1.65 -8.46
N GLU A 19 8.64 1.49 -9.76
CA GLU A 19 9.40 0.37 -10.32
C GLU A 19 10.87 0.40 -9.89
N VAL A 20 11.49 1.58 -9.86
CA VAL A 20 12.83 1.75 -9.31
C VAL A 20 12.87 1.32 -7.84
N GLY A 21 11.86 1.68 -7.04
CA GLY A 21 11.76 1.24 -5.65
C GLY A 21 11.65 -0.28 -5.50
N ILE A 22 10.84 -0.93 -6.33
CA ILE A 22 10.69 -2.40 -6.35
C ILE A 22 12.00 -3.07 -6.78
N ALA A 23 12.65 -2.55 -7.82
CA ALA A 23 13.93 -3.05 -8.31
C ALA A 23 15.04 -2.89 -7.25
N LEU A 24 15.13 -1.74 -6.59
CA LEU A 24 16.08 -1.49 -5.49
C LEU A 24 15.82 -2.41 -4.29
N GLY A 25 14.56 -2.75 -4.02
CA GLY A 25 14.20 -3.76 -3.04
C GLY A 25 14.83 -5.13 -3.32
N SER A 26 15.13 -5.42 -4.59
CA SER A 26 15.83 -6.64 -5.00
C SER A 26 17.34 -6.56 -4.87
N VAL A 27 17.91 -5.35 -4.84
CA VAL A 27 19.35 -5.13 -4.69
C VAL A 27 19.73 -4.98 -3.22
N ILE A 28 18.86 -4.39 -2.40
CA ILE A 28 19.09 -4.09 -0.98
C ILE A 28 18.15 -4.96 -0.13
N GLU A 29 18.48 -6.24 0.00
CA GLU A 29 17.66 -7.25 0.69
C GLU A 29 17.38 -6.92 2.18
N THR A 30 18.26 -6.14 2.81
CA THR A 30 18.15 -5.81 4.24
C THR A 30 17.00 -4.85 4.56
N ASN A 31 16.55 -4.04 3.60
CA ASN A 31 15.50 -3.03 3.80
C ASN A 31 14.38 -3.10 2.75
N THR A 32 14.23 -4.25 2.08
CA THR A 32 13.27 -4.45 0.99
C THR A 32 11.85 -4.04 1.38
N LEU A 33 11.34 -4.50 2.52
CA LEU A 33 9.98 -4.16 2.97
C LEU A 33 9.74 -2.65 3.11
N PHE A 34 10.76 -1.89 3.52
CA PHE A 34 10.68 -0.44 3.62
C PHE A 34 10.59 0.22 2.24
N LEU A 35 11.39 -0.24 1.27
CA LEU A 35 11.37 0.29 -0.11
C LEU A 35 10.05 -0.03 -0.81
N LEU A 36 9.51 -1.23 -0.62
CA LEU A 36 8.20 -1.60 -1.16
C LEU A 36 7.07 -0.79 -0.52
N ALA A 37 7.15 -0.55 0.79
CA ALA A 37 6.19 0.32 1.49
C ALA A 37 6.23 1.74 0.92
N ALA A 38 7.42 2.32 0.76
CA ALA A 38 7.59 3.63 0.16
C ALA A 38 7.04 3.67 -1.29
N ALA A 39 7.30 2.64 -2.09
CA ALA A 39 6.77 2.52 -3.44
C ALA A 39 5.22 2.47 -3.45
N SER A 40 4.61 1.76 -2.50
CA SER A 40 3.15 1.68 -2.37
C SER A 40 2.50 3.03 -2.02
N PHE A 41 3.22 3.95 -1.36
CA PHE A 41 2.69 5.27 -1.02
C PHE A 41 2.42 6.14 -2.25
N PHE A 42 3.10 5.88 -3.38
CA PHE A 42 2.80 6.56 -4.64
C PHE A 42 1.37 6.27 -5.13
N VAL A 43 0.81 5.10 -4.81
CA VAL A 43 -0.60 4.80 -5.05
C VAL A 43 -1.50 5.79 -4.31
N GLY A 44 -1.21 6.05 -3.03
CA GLY A 44 -1.93 7.04 -2.22
C GLY A 44 -1.80 8.47 -2.76
N ILE A 45 -0.60 8.85 -3.22
CA ILE A 45 -0.32 10.11 -3.92
C ILE A 45 -1.25 10.29 -5.12
N VAL A 46 -1.30 9.30 -6.01
CA VAL A 46 -2.14 9.34 -7.21
C VAL A 46 -3.63 9.36 -6.85
N ILE A 47 -4.06 8.67 -5.80
CA ILE A 47 -5.46 8.71 -5.35
C ILE A 47 -5.86 10.11 -4.86
N GLN A 48 -5.04 10.78 -4.04
CA GLN A 48 -5.42 12.09 -3.52
C GLN A 48 -5.42 13.18 -4.58
N GLU A 49 -4.56 13.10 -5.59
CA GLU A 49 -4.51 14.12 -6.64
C GLU A 49 -5.49 13.87 -7.79
N PHE A 50 -5.76 12.60 -8.13
CA PHE A 50 -6.53 12.25 -9.33
C PHE A 50 -7.76 11.38 -9.08
N GLY A 51 -7.95 10.92 -7.85
CA GLY A 51 -9.10 10.13 -7.41
C GLY A 51 -8.88 8.62 -7.47
N LEU A 52 -9.85 7.89 -6.90
CA LEU A 52 -9.79 6.43 -6.70
C LEU A 52 -9.61 5.64 -8.01
N LYS A 53 -10.27 6.05 -9.10
CA LYS A 53 -10.17 5.35 -10.39
C LYS A 53 -8.75 5.40 -10.96
N SER A 54 -8.10 6.56 -10.86
CA SER A 54 -6.72 6.75 -11.32
C SER A 54 -5.73 5.99 -10.45
N GLY A 55 -5.92 5.97 -9.13
CA GLY A 55 -5.09 5.17 -8.21
C GLY A 55 -5.20 3.67 -8.45
N ALA A 56 -6.40 3.16 -8.71
CA ALA A 56 -6.60 1.76 -9.08
C ALA A 56 -5.89 1.41 -10.40
N GLY A 57 -6.01 2.28 -11.40
CA GLY A 57 -5.28 2.13 -12.67
C GLY A 57 -3.76 2.17 -12.49
N PHE A 58 -3.26 3.05 -11.61
CA PHE A 58 -1.84 3.14 -11.28
C PHE A 58 -1.31 1.89 -10.58
N LEU A 59 -2.05 1.36 -9.60
CA LEU A 59 -1.69 0.11 -8.95
C LEU A 59 -1.63 -1.04 -9.95
N LEU A 60 -2.63 -1.18 -10.83
CA LEU A 60 -2.64 -2.20 -11.87
C LEU A 60 -1.47 -2.04 -12.84
N ALA A 61 -1.19 -0.81 -13.27
CA ALA A 61 -0.06 -0.54 -14.17
C ALA A 61 1.28 -0.88 -13.51
N GLY A 62 1.48 -0.56 -12.23
CA GLY A 62 2.69 -0.93 -11.49
C GLY A 62 2.80 -2.44 -11.24
N ILE A 63 1.69 -3.16 -11.03
CA ILE A 63 1.74 -4.63 -10.93
C ILE A 63 2.14 -5.24 -12.29
N LEU A 64 1.54 -4.78 -13.38
CA LEU A 64 1.84 -5.29 -14.72
C LEU A 64 3.29 -5.02 -15.12
N LEU A 65 3.78 -3.81 -14.87
CA LEU A 65 5.15 -3.43 -15.16
C LEU A 65 6.13 -4.14 -14.23
N GLY A 66 5.85 -4.23 -12.94
CA GLY A 66 6.64 -4.99 -11.98
C GLY A 66 6.76 -6.47 -12.35
N ILE A 67 5.71 -7.12 -12.86
CA ILE A 67 5.79 -8.51 -13.35
C ILE A 67 6.77 -8.65 -14.53
N PHE A 68 6.86 -7.62 -15.38
CA PHE A 68 7.73 -7.64 -16.56
C PHE A 68 9.18 -7.25 -16.24
N LEU A 69 9.38 -6.30 -15.32
CA LEU A 69 10.67 -5.71 -14.98
C LEU A 69 11.37 -6.39 -13.80
N SER A 70 10.63 -6.84 -12.79
CA SER A 70 11.22 -7.37 -11.56
C SER A 70 11.58 -8.85 -11.71
N PRO A 71 12.83 -9.25 -11.43
CA PRO A 71 13.20 -10.67 -11.40
C PRO A 71 12.51 -11.40 -10.25
N ASN A 72 12.20 -10.70 -9.14
CA ASN A 72 11.58 -11.29 -7.96
C ASN A 72 10.08 -11.00 -7.88
N LYS A 73 9.27 -12.00 -8.22
CA LYS A 73 7.81 -11.93 -8.23
C LYS A 73 7.21 -11.74 -6.83
N LEU A 74 7.88 -12.20 -5.77
CA LEU A 74 7.40 -12.04 -4.39
C LEU A 74 7.39 -10.57 -3.96
N TYR A 75 8.31 -9.75 -4.48
CA TYR A 75 8.32 -8.32 -4.19
C TYR A 75 7.20 -7.59 -4.90
N VAL A 76 6.88 -7.97 -6.14
CA VAL A 76 5.73 -7.40 -6.87
C VAL A 76 4.43 -7.76 -6.15
N VAL A 77 4.30 -9.00 -5.68
CA VAL A 77 3.14 -9.44 -4.89
C VAL A 77 3.06 -8.67 -3.57
N SER A 78 4.19 -8.48 -2.88
CA SER A 78 4.23 -7.71 -1.62
C SER A 78 3.83 -6.24 -1.83
N TYR A 79 4.32 -5.61 -2.90
CA TYR A 79 3.90 -4.27 -3.33
C TYR A 79 2.40 -4.24 -3.63
N ALA A 80 1.88 -5.23 -4.34
CA ALA A 80 0.46 -5.33 -4.66
C ALA A 80 -0.40 -5.39 -3.40
N PHE A 81 -0.01 -6.17 -2.39
CA PHE A 81 -0.71 -6.24 -1.10
C PHE A 81 -0.71 -4.90 -0.37
N MET A 82 0.43 -4.23 -0.28
CA MET A 82 0.55 -2.92 0.38
C MET A 82 -0.24 -1.83 -0.36
N GLY A 83 -0.13 -1.79 -1.69
CA GLY A 83 -0.87 -0.84 -2.53
C GLY A 83 -2.38 -1.08 -2.51
N PHE A 84 -2.82 -2.34 -2.47
CA PHE A 84 -4.24 -2.69 -2.36
C PHE A 84 -4.81 -2.32 -0.98
N TYR A 85 -4.04 -2.51 0.08
CA TYR A 85 -4.38 -2.04 1.42
C TYR A 85 -4.61 -0.51 1.45
N ILE A 86 -3.69 0.26 0.85
CA ILE A 86 -3.83 1.73 0.73
C ILE A 86 -5.08 2.09 -0.07
N LEU A 87 -5.32 1.42 -1.19
CA LEU A 87 -6.50 1.67 -2.03
C LEU A 87 -7.80 1.47 -1.25
N ILE A 88 -7.91 0.39 -0.46
CA ILE A 88 -9.08 0.14 0.37
C ILE A 88 -9.22 1.22 1.45
N ILE A 89 -8.15 1.57 2.16
CA ILE A 89 -8.22 2.60 3.22
C ILE A 89 -8.64 3.95 2.67
N GLU A 90 -8.07 4.37 1.53
CA GLU A 90 -8.41 5.63 0.90
C GLU A 90 -9.84 5.59 0.33
N THR A 91 -10.30 4.42 -0.11
CA THR A 91 -11.72 4.21 -0.48
C THR A 91 -12.62 4.42 0.74
N ILE A 92 -12.31 3.76 1.87
CA ILE A 92 -13.06 3.89 3.12
C ILE A 92 -13.04 5.34 3.61
N TRP A 93 -11.90 6.03 3.52
CA TRP A 93 -11.79 7.44 3.86
C TRP A 93 -12.68 8.31 2.97
N HIS A 94 -12.66 8.08 1.66
CA HIS A 94 -13.49 8.83 0.72
C HIS A 94 -15.00 8.60 0.97
N PHE A 95 -15.41 7.39 1.34
CA PHE A 95 -16.80 7.09 1.69
C PHE A 95 -17.19 7.64 3.08
N SER A 96 -16.32 7.48 4.09
CA SER A 96 -16.51 7.98 5.46
C SER A 96 -16.59 9.52 5.50
N GLY A 97 -15.81 10.22 4.67
CA GLY A 97 -15.87 11.67 4.52
C GLY A 97 -17.22 12.20 3.99
N ARG A 98 -17.95 11.37 3.22
CA ARG A 98 -19.31 11.69 2.75
C ARG A 98 -20.42 11.26 3.73
N ALA A 99 -20.10 10.44 4.73
CA ALA A 99 -21.05 9.97 5.72
C ALA A 99 -21.21 10.98 6.88
N SER A 100 -22.40 10.99 7.49
CA SER A 100 -22.74 11.75 8.69
C SER A 100 -22.88 10.81 9.89
N GLY A 101 -22.44 11.23 11.08
CA GLY A 101 -22.58 10.48 12.35
C GLY A 101 -21.35 9.65 12.76
N TRP A 102 -21.58 8.53 13.45
CA TRP A 102 -20.53 7.67 14.06
C TRP A 102 -19.52 7.08 13.06
N ILE A 103 -19.89 7.00 11.78
CA ILE A 103 -19.06 6.52 10.66
C ILE A 103 -17.89 7.46 10.36
N ARG A 104 -17.97 8.74 10.73
CA ARG A 104 -16.85 9.70 10.65
C ARG A 104 -15.89 9.59 11.84
N SER A 105 -16.27 8.86 12.90
CA SER A 105 -15.45 8.81 14.12
C SER A 105 -14.09 8.19 13.84
N ARG A 106 -13.07 8.72 14.51
CA ARG A 106 -11.69 8.23 14.43
C ARG A 106 -11.61 6.74 14.80
N ASN A 107 -12.46 6.30 15.73
CA ASN A 107 -12.57 4.91 16.18
C ASN A 107 -13.10 3.99 15.08
N PHE A 108 -14.12 4.42 14.32
CA PHE A 108 -14.64 3.65 13.20
C PHE A 108 -13.58 3.47 12.11
N PHE A 109 -12.85 4.53 11.77
CA PHE A 109 -11.77 4.46 10.78
C PHE A 109 -10.65 3.52 11.23
N TRP A 110 -10.24 3.59 12.50
CA TRP A 110 -9.22 2.69 13.06
C TRP A 110 -9.68 1.23 13.08
N LEU A 111 -10.95 0.97 13.44
CA LEU A 111 -11.54 -0.37 13.39
C LEU A 111 -11.58 -0.93 11.97
N MET A 112 -11.92 -0.10 10.98
CA MET A 112 -11.92 -0.50 9.58
C MET A 112 -10.51 -0.83 9.07
N LYS A 113 -9.49 -0.03 9.41
CA LYS A 113 -8.08 -0.34 9.07
C LYS A 113 -7.66 -1.69 9.61
N TYR A 114 -8.02 -1.97 10.85
CA TYR A 114 -7.74 -3.24 11.50
C TYR A 114 -8.45 -4.42 10.81
N LEU A 115 -9.73 -4.27 10.47
CA LEU A 115 -10.48 -5.31 9.74
C LEU A 115 -9.87 -5.59 8.37
N VAL A 116 -9.59 -4.54 7.59
CA VAL A 116 -9.02 -4.67 6.23
C VAL A 116 -7.69 -5.41 6.28
N PHE A 117 -6.82 -5.08 7.23
CA PHE A 117 -5.56 -5.79 7.37
C PHE A 117 -5.74 -7.24 7.78
N ASN A 118 -6.59 -7.54 8.75
CA ASN A 118 -6.80 -8.93 9.15
C ASN A 118 -7.35 -9.79 8.00
N VAL A 119 -8.27 -9.23 7.20
CA VAL A 119 -8.82 -9.91 6.01
C VAL A 119 -7.76 -10.12 4.93
N LEU A 120 -6.78 -9.23 4.77
CA LEU A 120 -5.69 -9.41 3.80
C LEU A 120 -4.57 -10.30 4.35
N TYR A 121 -4.18 -10.10 5.61
CA TYR A 121 -2.99 -10.67 6.23
C TYR A 121 -3.21 -12.09 6.75
N ILE A 122 -4.32 -12.37 7.44
CA ILE A 122 -4.55 -13.70 8.03
C ILE A 122 -4.67 -14.78 6.94
N PRO A 123 -5.45 -14.60 5.86
CA PRO A 123 -5.51 -15.59 4.78
C PRO A 123 -4.17 -15.75 4.06
N GLY A 124 -3.45 -14.66 3.81
CA GLY A 124 -2.12 -14.71 3.22
C GLY A 124 -1.13 -15.47 4.09
N LEU A 125 -1.18 -15.28 5.41
CA LEU A 125 -0.34 -15.98 6.38
C LEU A 125 -0.69 -17.47 6.46
N ILE A 126 -1.98 -17.83 6.44
CA ILE A 126 -2.42 -19.24 6.40
C ILE A 126 -1.95 -19.90 5.10
N TYR A 127 -2.11 -19.25 3.95
CA TYR A 127 -1.68 -19.77 2.66
C TYR A 127 -0.16 -19.99 2.61
N PHE A 128 0.61 -18.99 3.03
CA PHE A 128 2.07 -19.09 3.12
C PHE A 128 2.51 -20.21 4.08
N TRP A 129 1.84 -20.33 5.22
CA TRP A 129 2.12 -21.37 6.19
C TRP A 129 1.75 -22.77 5.68
N SER A 130 0.67 -22.90 4.91
CA SER A 130 0.28 -24.14 4.24
C SER A 130 1.27 -24.57 3.16
N MET A 131 1.99 -23.63 2.54
CA MET A 131 3.04 -23.91 1.56
C MET A 131 4.36 -24.32 2.23
N LEU A 132 4.64 -23.83 3.44
CA LEU A 132 5.84 -24.18 4.22
C LEU A 132 5.68 -25.45 5.07
N SER A 133 4.46 -25.80 5.47
CA SER A 133 4.20 -26.86 6.45
C SER A 133 3.99 -28.24 5.81
N GLU A 134 5.08 -28.91 5.44
CA GLU A 134 5.12 -30.38 5.43
C GLU A 134 5.22 -30.97 6.84
N LYS A 135 5.54 -30.18 7.87
CA LYS A 135 5.74 -30.70 9.23
C LYS A 135 5.23 -29.73 10.28
N LYS A 136 4.24 -30.20 11.05
CA LYS A 136 3.94 -29.98 12.49
C LYS A 136 4.76 -28.92 13.25
N ALA A 137 4.93 -27.72 12.72
CA ALA A 137 5.61 -26.61 13.38
C ALA A 137 4.61 -25.87 14.28
N ALA A 138 5.09 -25.44 15.45
CA ALA A 138 4.27 -25.08 16.59
C ALA A 138 3.28 -23.92 16.30
N LYS A 139 2.01 -24.10 16.70
CA LYS A 139 0.98 -23.04 16.75
C LYS A 139 1.50 -21.71 17.35
N GLY A 140 2.52 -21.77 18.22
CA GLY A 140 3.20 -20.59 18.79
C GLY A 140 3.93 -19.71 17.77
N ILE A 141 4.55 -20.27 16.72
CA ILE A 141 5.22 -19.49 15.66
C ILE A 141 4.19 -18.73 14.84
N MET A 142 3.07 -19.38 14.51
CA MET A 142 1.96 -18.74 13.81
C MET A 142 1.37 -17.57 14.62
N LEU A 143 1.15 -17.75 15.93
CA LEU A 143 0.69 -16.68 16.83
C LEU A 143 1.69 -15.52 16.92
N MET A 144 2.98 -15.81 17.04
CA MET A 144 4.03 -14.78 17.04
C MET A 144 4.04 -13.96 15.74
N SER A 145 3.90 -14.62 14.59
CA SER A 145 3.81 -13.93 13.30
C SER A 145 2.57 -13.03 13.19
N VAL A 146 1.44 -13.46 13.74
CA VAL A 146 0.22 -12.62 13.80
C VAL A 146 0.48 -11.35 14.63
N VAL A 147 1.05 -11.47 15.82
CA VAL A 147 1.35 -10.33 16.69
C VAL A 147 2.37 -9.39 16.01
N PHE A 148 3.41 -9.95 15.40
CA PHE A 148 4.42 -9.17 14.69
C PHE A 148 3.85 -8.44 13.46
N GLY A 149 2.95 -9.08 12.71
CA GLY A 149 2.22 -8.46 11.60
C GLY A 149 1.40 -7.25 12.03
N GLN A 150 0.72 -7.31 13.19
CA GLN A 150 -0.02 -6.17 13.73
C GLN A 150 0.90 -5.00 14.07
N PHE A 151 2.09 -5.27 14.61
CA PHE A 151 3.07 -4.23 14.87
C PHE A 151 3.56 -3.56 13.58
N ILE A 152 3.84 -4.34 12.53
CA ILE A 152 4.23 -3.82 11.21
C ILE A 152 3.12 -2.93 10.64
N LEU A 153 1.85 -3.35 10.73
CA LEU A 153 0.74 -2.50 10.28
C LEU A 153 0.74 -1.17 11.02
N PHE A 154 0.89 -1.19 12.35
CA PHE A 154 0.84 0.05 13.12
C PHE A 154 1.91 1.04 12.65
N VAL A 155 3.12 0.55 12.43
CA VAL A 155 4.22 1.37 11.90
C VAL A 155 3.93 1.84 10.47
N PHE A 156 3.46 0.94 9.60
CA PHE A 156 3.13 1.27 8.20
C PHE A 156 2.04 2.34 8.11
N ASP A 157 0.94 2.17 8.84
CA ASP A 157 -0.20 3.07 8.83
C ASP A 157 0.18 4.46 9.37
N LYS A 158 0.97 4.50 10.46
CA LYS A 158 1.50 5.76 10.99
C LYS A 158 2.42 6.47 10.01
N THR A 159 3.26 5.71 9.33
CA THR A 159 4.18 6.25 8.33
C THR A 159 3.42 6.77 7.11
N TYR A 160 2.39 6.04 6.66
CA TYR A 160 1.52 6.47 5.57
C TYR A 160 0.74 7.74 5.93
N GLU A 161 0.11 7.79 7.11
CA GLU A 161 -0.60 8.99 7.60
C GLU A 161 0.33 10.21 7.66
N TYR A 162 1.57 10.03 8.10
CA TYR A 162 2.57 11.10 8.15
C TYR A 162 3.03 11.54 6.76
N ALA A 163 3.38 10.58 5.90
CA ALA A 163 3.82 10.83 4.54
C ALA A 163 2.74 11.58 3.74
N MET A 164 1.49 11.17 3.89
CA MET A 164 0.39 11.73 3.13
C MET A 164 -0.16 13.02 3.75
N GLY A 165 -0.32 13.04 5.07
CA GLY A 165 -0.92 14.16 5.80
C GLY A 165 0.02 15.35 5.97
N LYS A 166 1.34 15.13 6.02
CA LYS A 166 2.33 16.18 6.24
C LYS A 166 3.21 16.39 5.02
N ILE A 167 4.00 15.38 4.65
CA ILE A 167 5.01 15.53 3.59
C ILE A 167 4.35 15.86 2.25
N TRP A 168 3.33 15.11 1.85
CA TRP A 168 2.68 15.30 0.55
C TRP A 168 1.86 16.59 0.52
N LYS A 169 0.99 16.81 1.51
CA LYS A 169 0.16 18.03 1.61
C LYS A 169 0.98 19.32 1.68
N GLU A 170 2.13 19.31 2.35
CA GLU A 170 3.01 20.48 2.41
C GLU A 170 3.73 20.71 1.08
N ASN A 171 4.06 19.68 0.29
CA ASN A 171 4.87 19.82 -0.93
C ASN A 171 4.06 19.82 -2.25
N ARG A 172 2.77 19.49 -2.24
CA ARG A 172 1.92 19.41 -3.46
C ARG A 172 1.96 20.66 -4.35
N HIS A 173 2.08 21.85 -3.74
CA HIS A 173 2.14 23.13 -4.45
C HIS A 173 3.36 23.23 -5.38
N LYS A 174 4.48 22.57 -5.05
CA LYS A 174 5.70 22.55 -5.88
C LYS A 174 5.49 21.79 -7.19
N PHE A 175 4.52 20.88 -7.23
CA PHE A 175 4.13 20.13 -8.42
C PHE A 175 2.95 20.78 -9.16
N GLY A 176 2.51 21.96 -8.71
CA GLY A 176 1.42 22.73 -9.28
C GLY A 176 0.03 22.11 -9.05
N PHE A 177 -0.20 21.56 -7.86
CA PHE A 177 -1.48 21.03 -7.36
C PHE A 177 -1.97 21.77 -6.11
#